data_AF-A0A3D3WTN2-F1
#
_entry.id   AF-A0A3D3WTN2-F1
#
_cell.length_a   1.000
_cell.length_b   1.000
_cell.length_c   1.000
_cell.angle_alpha   90.00
_cell.angle_beta   90.00
_cell.angle_gamma   90.00
#
_symmetry.space_group_name_H-M   'P 1'
#
loop_
_entity.id
_entity.type
_entity.pdbx_description
1 polymer ?
#
loop_
_entity_poly.entity_id
_entity_poly.type
_entity_poly.pdbx_seq_one_letter_code
_entity_poly.pdbx_strand_id
1 'polypeptide(L)'
;MRHCAYRYQGVTSKLQITPGEDIRDKLGPFLLPIGRTVVGVCLGLVLSMTGIGVAWALFIFFGFSSANVWLGWLYAGAGLGAGTACFFAWLRLDREEMLVLVSTALAVVGTGIVGAWIGFEYGSTQEIECCAMPTKSPIYYTSIGATAAANIGGVAVAAVRTLTGK
;
A
#
# COMPACT_ATOMS: atom_id res chain seq x y z
N MET A 1 45.49 9.61 11.71
CA MET A 1 44.61 8.42 11.76
C MET A 1 44.58 7.94 13.21
N ARG A 2 43.48 8.14 13.93
CA ARG A 2 43.32 7.71 15.33
C ARG A 2 42.32 6.56 15.36
N HIS A 3 42.81 5.36 15.66
CA HIS A 3 41.97 4.19 15.89
C HIS A 3 41.34 4.30 17.29
N CYS A 4 40.01 4.42 17.36
CA CYS A 4 39.25 4.22 18.59
C CYS A 4 39.03 2.72 18.78
N ALA A 5 39.71 2.12 19.76
CA ALA A 5 39.49 0.75 20.20
C ALA A 5 38.34 0.73 21.23
N TYR A 6 37.24 0.03 20.93
CA TYR A 6 36.18 -0.25 21.90
C TYR A 6 36.63 -1.36 22.84
N ARG A 7 36.90 -1.02 24.11
CA ARG A 7 37.17 -1.94 25.21
C ARG A 7 35.83 -2.36 25.82
N TYR A 8 35.35 -3.57 25.52
CA TYR A 8 34.22 -4.16 26.23
C TYR A 8 34.69 -4.66 27.61
N GLN A 9 34.42 -3.88 28.66
CA GLN A 9 34.56 -4.34 30.04
C GLN A 9 33.42 -5.30 30.37
N GLY A 10 33.78 -6.51 30.81
CA GLY A 10 32.85 -7.54 31.21
C GLY A 10 31.98 -7.10 32.39
N VAL A 11 30.66 -7.16 32.17
CA VAL A 11 29.66 -7.20 33.23
C VAL A 11 29.02 -8.58 33.15
N THR A 12 29.50 -9.50 33.97
CA THR A 12 28.82 -10.77 34.25
C THR A 12 27.57 -10.49 35.09
N SER A 13 26.52 -10.00 34.44
CA SER A 13 25.17 -10.12 34.96
C SER A 13 24.53 -11.32 34.26
N LYS A 14 24.03 -12.29 35.03
CA LYS A 14 23.23 -13.38 34.47
C LYS A 14 22.00 -12.76 33.83
N LEU A 15 22.04 -12.56 32.51
CA LEU A 15 20.90 -12.20 31.71
C LEU A 15 19.96 -13.41 31.75
N GLN A 16 18.99 -13.41 32.66
CA GLN A 16 17.82 -14.26 32.52
C GLN A 16 17.08 -13.77 31.28
N ILE A 17 17.45 -14.30 30.12
CA ILE A 17 16.71 -14.10 28.89
C ILE A 17 15.40 -14.85 29.10
N THR A 18 14.35 -14.11 29.48
CA THR A 18 12.99 -14.61 29.47
C THR A 18 12.72 -15.09 28.04
N PRO A 19 12.21 -16.32 27.79
CA PRO A 19 12.02 -16.82 26.43
C PRO A 19 11.23 -15.87 25.52
N GLY A 20 10.33 -15.07 26.11
CA GLY A 20 9.57 -14.03 25.41
C GLY A 20 10.40 -12.86 24.87
N GLU A 21 11.54 -12.52 25.47
CA GLU A 21 12.42 -11.42 25.01
C GLU A 21 13.29 -11.85 23.82
N ASP A 22 13.83 -13.08 23.77
CA ASP A 22 14.57 -13.59 22.59
C ASP A 22 13.65 -13.69 21.36
N ILE A 23 12.39 -14.08 21.57
CA ILE A 23 11.40 -14.10 20.49
C ILE A 23 11.06 -12.68 20.06
N ARG A 24 10.91 -11.72 20.98
CA ARG A 24 10.60 -10.32 20.66
C ARG A 24 11.75 -9.60 19.96
N ASP A 25 13.00 -9.91 20.29
CA ASP A 25 14.17 -9.33 19.63
C ASP A 25 14.39 -9.93 18.23
N LYS A 26 14.07 -11.21 18.02
CA LYS A 26 14.13 -11.85 16.69
C LYS A 26 12.93 -11.55 15.81
N LEU A 27 11.75 -11.40 16.40
CA LEU A 27 10.48 -11.20 15.69
C LEU A 27 10.13 -9.72 15.56
N GLY A 28 10.61 -8.85 16.45
CA GLY A 28 10.40 -7.40 16.44
C GLY A 28 10.73 -6.71 15.10
N PRO A 29 11.84 -7.08 14.42
CA PRO A 29 12.16 -6.55 13.09
C PRO A 29 11.13 -6.92 12.01
N PHE A 30 10.46 -8.07 12.13
CA PHE A 30 9.49 -8.57 11.16
C PHE A 30 8.03 -8.24 11.52
N LEU A 31 7.72 -8.11 12.81
CA LEU A 31 6.35 -7.84 13.29
C LEU A 31 5.87 -6.44 12.90
N LEU A 32 6.77 -5.46 12.96
CA LEU A 32 6.49 -4.06 12.61
C LEU A 32 6.10 -3.86 11.13
N PRO A 33 6.83 -4.38 10.13
CA PRO A 33 6.44 -4.27 8.73
C PRO A 33 5.16 -5.07 8.43
N ILE A 34 5.00 -6.27 8.99
CA ILE A 34 3.77 -7.07 8.79
C ILE A 34 2.54 -6.37 9.37
N GLY A 35 2.65 -5.77 10.57
CA GLY A 35 1.54 -5.01 11.15
C GLY A 35 1.13 -3.82 10.28
N ARG A 36 2.11 -3.10 9.72
CA ARG A 36 1.85 -1.97 8.81
C ARG A 36 1.24 -2.40 7.49
N THR A 37 1.66 -3.53 6.91
CA THR A 37 1.08 -4.02 5.65
C THR A 37 -0.38 -4.40 5.86
N VAL A 38 -0.73 -5.09 6.94
CA VAL A 38 -2.12 -5.46 7.25
C VAL A 38 -2.99 -4.21 7.42
N VAL A 39 -2.54 -3.24 8.22
CA VAL A 39 -3.27 -1.98 8.41
C VAL A 39 -3.41 -1.22 7.09
N GLY A 40 -2.34 -1.15 6.29
CA GLY A 40 -2.34 -0.49 4.99
C GLY A 40 -3.27 -1.15 3.98
N VAL A 41 -3.36 -2.48 3.97
CA VAL A 41 -4.29 -3.22 3.11
C VAL A 41 -5.73 -3.01 3.55
N CYS A 42 -6.03 -3.13 4.85
CA CYS A 42 -7.38 -2.92 5.37
C CYS A 42 -7.88 -1.49 5.09
N LEU A 43 -7.07 -0.48 5.42
CA LEU A 43 -7.39 0.92 5.11
C LEU A 43 -7.45 1.17 3.61
N GLY A 44 -6.56 0.54 2.84
CA GLY A 44 -6.52 0.65 1.38
C GLY A 44 -7.81 0.20 0.73
N LEU A 45 -8.34 -0.96 1.12
CA LEU A 45 -9.61 -1.46 0.59
C LEU A 45 -10.78 -0.50 0.88
N VAL A 46 -10.90 -0.04 2.13
CA VAL A 46 -11.98 0.87 2.53
C VAL A 46 -11.87 2.20 1.79
N LEU A 47 -10.67 2.76 1.72
CA LEU A 47 -10.45 4.06 1.10
C LEU A 47 -10.56 4.00 -0.42
N SER A 48 -10.14 2.89 -1.06
CA SER A 48 -10.40 2.64 -2.48
C SER A 48 -11.89 2.54 -2.79
N MET A 49 -12.66 1.79 -2.00
CA MET A 49 -14.11 1.69 -2.19
C MET A 49 -14.79 3.05 -2.02
N THR A 50 -14.34 3.83 -1.03
CA THR A 50 -14.82 5.20 -0.82
C THR A 50 -14.47 6.10 -2.01
N GLY A 51 -13.24 6.03 -2.51
CA GLY A 51 -12.78 6.79 -3.66
C GLY A 51 -13.53 6.44 -4.95
N ILE A 52 -13.84 5.15 -5.17
CA ILE A 52 -14.71 4.68 -6.26
C ILE A 52 -16.10 5.29 -6.12
N GLY A 53 -16.69 5.30 -4.91
CA GLY A 53 -18.00 5.90 -4.67
C GLY A 53 -18.03 7.41 -4.95
N VAL A 54 -16.99 8.13 -4.51
CA VAL A 54 -16.84 9.57 -4.79
C VAL A 54 -16.66 9.81 -6.29
N ALA A 55 -15.82 9.01 -6.96
CA ALA A 55 -15.61 9.09 -8.40
C ALA A 55 -16.92 8.89 -9.15
N TRP A 56 -17.67 7.84 -8.79
CA TRP A 56 -18.97 7.57 -9.37
C TRP A 56 -19.97 8.73 -9.18
N ALA A 57 -20.05 9.29 -7.96
CA ALA A 57 -20.92 10.43 -7.68
C ALA A 57 -20.54 11.65 -8.53
N LEU A 58 -19.25 11.99 -8.60
CA LEU A 58 -18.76 13.09 -9.42
C LEU A 58 -19.12 12.89 -10.89
N PHE A 59 -18.97 11.67 -11.42
CA PHE A 59 -19.33 11.41 -12.81
C PHE A 59 -20.80 11.71 -13.10
N ILE A 60 -21.71 11.30 -12.19
CA ILE A 60 -23.15 11.55 -12.31
C ILE A 60 -23.49 13.04 -12.21
N PHE A 61 -22.95 13.74 -11.22
CA PHE A 61 -23.27 15.15 -11.00
C PHE A 61 -22.66 16.09 -12.06
N PHE A 62 -21.55 15.71 -12.67
CA PHE A 62 -20.91 16.50 -13.74
C PHE A 62 -21.38 16.11 -15.16
N GLY A 63 -22.27 15.12 -15.29
CA GLY A 63 -22.96 14.83 -16.56
C GLY A 63 -22.07 14.26 -17.67
N PHE A 64 -20.98 13.58 -17.32
CA PHE A 64 -20.15 12.91 -18.32
C PHE A 64 -20.91 11.73 -18.96
N SER A 65 -20.73 11.52 -20.27
CA SER A 65 -21.50 10.52 -21.03
C SER A 65 -20.65 9.34 -21.54
N SER A 66 -19.31 9.42 -21.45
CA SER A 66 -18.44 8.39 -22.01
C SER A 66 -18.07 7.31 -20.99
N ALA A 67 -18.30 6.05 -21.37
CA ALA A 67 -17.98 4.88 -20.57
C ALA A 67 -16.48 4.78 -20.22
N ASN A 68 -15.59 5.17 -21.14
CA ASN A 68 -14.14 5.14 -20.91
C ASN A 68 -13.70 6.19 -19.88
N VAL A 69 -14.33 7.36 -19.86
CA VAL A 69 -14.04 8.39 -18.85
C VAL A 69 -14.57 7.95 -17.49
N TRP A 70 -15.73 7.31 -17.46
CA TRP A 70 -16.27 6.72 -16.22
C TRP A 70 -15.30 5.71 -15.62
N LEU A 71 -14.87 4.71 -16.40
CA LEU A 71 -13.91 3.69 -15.94
C LEU A 71 -12.58 4.30 -15.50
N GLY A 72 -12.03 5.23 -16.28
CA GLY A 72 -10.79 5.94 -15.91
C GLY A 72 -10.92 6.67 -14.58
N TRP A 73 -12.08 7.29 -14.33
CA TRP A 73 -12.37 7.97 -13.07
C TRP A 73 -12.50 7.00 -11.89
N LEU A 74 -13.09 5.81 -12.12
CA LEU A 74 -13.12 4.76 -11.10
C LEU A 74 -11.72 4.24 -10.76
N TYR A 75 -10.85 4.03 -11.75
CA TYR A 75 -9.47 3.60 -11.52
C TYR A 75 -8.69 4.67 -10.75
N ALA A 76 -8.87 5.94 -11.13
CA ALA A 76 -8.28 7.08 -10.42
C ALA A 76 -8.76 7.15 -8.97
N GLY A 77 -10.07 7.04 -8.73
CA GLY A 77 -10.65 7.05 -7.38
C GLY A 77 -10.15 5.88 -6.54
N ALA A 78 -10.10 4.67 -7.11
CA ALA A 78 -9.58 3.48 -6.45
C ALA A 78 -8.09 3.63 -6.08
N GLY A 79 -7.28 4.08 -7.04
CA GLY A 79 -5.84 4.26 -6.89
C GLY A 79 -5.48 5.39 -5.94
N LEU A 80 -6.22 6.51 -5.97
CA LEU A 80 -6.07 7.60 -4.99
C LEU A 80 -6.39 7.12 -3.58
N GLY A 81 -7.47 6.36 -3.40
CA GLY A 81 -7.82 5.81 -2.10
C GLY A 81 -6.78 4.83 -1.57
N ALA A 82 -6.39 3.84 -2.38
CA ALA A 82 -5.36 2.86 -2.02
C ALA A 82 -4.01 3.53 -1.76
N GLY A 83 -3.59 4.42 -2.66
CA GLY A 83 -2.34 5.15 -2.58
C GLY A 83 -2.27 6.02 -1.33
N THR A 84 -3.35 6.73 -0.98
CA THR A 84 -3.42 7.54 0.25
C THR A 84 -3.30 6.67 1.50
N ALA A 85 -4.03 5.56 1.57
CA ALA A 85 -3.95 4.64 2.71
C ALA A 85 -2.56 4.01 2.83
N CYS A 86 -1.96 3.59 1.71
CA CYS A 86 -0.60 3.08 1.67
C CYS A 86 0.40 4.16 2.12
N PHE A 87 0.26 5.39 1.63
CA PHE A 87 1.13 6.50 2.00
C PHE A 87 1.11 6.71 3.52
N PHE A 88 -0.06 6.77 4.15
CA PHE A 88 -0.17 6.91 5.61
C PHE A 88 0.30 5.68 6.39
N ALA A 89 0.04 4.46 5.90
CA ALA A 89 0.46 3.24 6.59
C ALA A 89 1.98 3.06 6.60
N TRP A 90 2.66 3.55 5.55
CA TRP A 90 4.10 3.37 5.35
C TRP A 90 4.94 4.61 5.68
N LEU A 91 4.36 5.80 5.86
CA LEU A 91 5.16 6.97 6.18
C LEU A 91 5.76 6.88 7.59
N ARG A 92 7.09 6.97 7.64
CA ARG A 92 7.81 7.55 8.78
C ARG A 92 7.80 9.06 8.53
N LEU A 93 7.13 9.82 9.38
CA LEU A 93 7.12 11.29 9.32
C LEU A 93 8.46 11.86 9.84
N ASP A 94 9.57 11.31 9.35
CA ASP A 94 10.90 11.87 9.52
C ASP A 94 11.01 13.07 8.56
N ARG A 95 11.88 14.05 8.88
CA ARG A 95 11.99 15.33 8.17
C ARG A 95 12.64 15.14 6.79
N GLU A 96 11.92 14.51 5.88
CA GLU A 96 12.30 14.26 4.49
C GLU A 96 12.07 15.49 3.61
N GLU A 97 12.83 15.63 2.52
CA GLU A 97 12.59 16.70 1.56
C GLU A 97 11.22 16.53 0.87
N MET A 98 10.54 17.65 0.62
CA MET A 98 9.19 17.65 0.03
C MET A 98 9.12 16.88 -1.30
N LEU A 99 10.21 16.90 -2.08
CA LEU A 99 10.32 16.14 -3.33
C LEU A 99 10.24 14.63 -3.13
N VAL A 100 10.83 14.11 -2.05
CA VAL A 100 10.83 12.68 -1.71
C VAL A 100 9.45 12.23 -1.26
N LEU A 101 8.74 13.09 -0.52
CA LEU A 101 7.34 12.85 -0.12
C LEU A 101 6.41 12.82 -1.34
N VAL A 102 6.49 13.84 -2.20
CA VAL A 102 5.62 13.95 -3.39
C VAL A 102 5.88 12.81 -4.38
N SER A 103 7.14 12.48 -4.66
CA SER A 103 7.48 11.37 -5.56
C SER A 103 6.94 10.03 -5.06
N THR A 104 6.88 9.83 -3.75
CA THR A 104 6.35 8.60 -3.16
C THR A 104 4.85 8.55 -3.21
N ALA A 105 4.18 9.67 -2.92
CA ALA A 105 2.73 9.79 -3.08
C ALA A 105 2.33 9.49 -4.54
N LEU A 106 3.04 10.09 -5.51
CA LEU A 106 2.81 9.83 -6.94
C LEU A 106 3.08 8.37 -7.32
N ALA A 107 4.14 7.77 -6.79
CA ALA A 107 4.46 6.38 -7.08
C ALA A 107 3.37 5.43 -6.57
N VAL A 108 2.94 5.55 -5.30
CA VAL A 108 1.92 4.64 -4.73
C VAL A 108 0.53 4.86 -5.32
N VAL A 109 0.17 6.10 -5.66
CA VAL A 109 -1.08 6.39 -6.37
C VAL A 109 -1.01 5.84 -7.78
N GLY A 110 0.09 6.07 -8.50
CA GLY A 110 0.29 5.59 -9.87
C GLY A 110 0.23 4.06 -9.96
N THR A 111 0.94 3.34 -9.08
CA THR A 111 0.84 1.88 -9.03
C THR A 111 -0.55 1.43 -8.61
N GLY A 112 -1.22 2.16 -7.70
CA GLY A 112 -2.61 1.91 -7.34
C GLY A 112 -3.58 2.03 -8.52
N ILE A 113 -3.42 3.05 -9.38
CA ILE A 113 -4.27 3.22 -10.59
C ILE A 113 -4.02 2.08 -11.59
N VAL A 114 -2.76 1.73 -11.83
CA VAL A 114 -2.42 0.61 -12.72
C VAL A 114 -2.98 -0.71 -12.17
N GLY A 115 -2.85 -0.94 -10.87
CA GLY A 115 -3.44 -2.10 -10.20
C GLY A 115 -4.96 -2.13 -10.27
N ALA A 116 -5.61 -0.97 -10.19
CA ALA A 116 -7.06 -0.83 -10.33
C ALA A 116 -7.51 -1.30 -11.72
N TRP A 117 -6.81 -0.86 -12.77
CA TRP A 117 -7.08 -1.28 -14.14
C TRP A 117 -6.86 -2.78 -14.33
N ILE A 118 -5.72 -3.32 -13.90
CA ILE A 118 -5.43 -4.77 -13.99
C ILE A 118 -6.49 -5.59 -13.24
N GLY A 119 -6.90 -5.13 -12.05
CA GLY A 119 -7.94 -5.78 -11.27
C GLY A 119 -9.30 -5.77 -11.99
N PHE A 120 -9.65 -4.66 -12.64
CA PHE A 120 -10.86 -4.59 -13.45
C PHE A 120 -10.82 -5.58 -14.62
N GLU A 121 -9.73 -5.59 -15.38
CA GLU A 121 -9.55 -6.47 -16.54
C GLU A 121 -9.65 -7.96 -16.16
N TYR A 122 -9.05 -8.31 -15.01
CA TYR A 122 -9.18 -9.64 -14.43
C TYR A 122 -10.63 -9.95 -14.05
N GLY A 123 -11.34 -9.01 -13.42
CA GLY A 123 -12.74 -9.19 -13.04
C GLY A 123 -13.72 -9.24 -14.22
N SER A 124 -13.40 -8.57 -15.34
CA SER A 124 -14.24 -8.54 -16.55
C SER A 124 -14.06 -9.76 -17.46
N THR A 125 -12.97 -10.50 -17.30
CA THR A 125 -12.65 -11.69 -18.10
C THR A 125 -13.02 -13.00 -17.42
N GLN A 126 -13.55 -12.96 -16.19
CA GLN A 126 -14.05 -14.15 -15.51
C GLN A 126 -15.29 -14.69 -16.23
N GLU A 127 -15.16 -15.90 -16.78
CA GLU A 127 -16.28 -16.65 -17.33
C GLU A 127 -17.26 -16.98 -16.20
N ILE A 128 -18.47 -16.46 -16.34
CA ILE A 128 -19.59 -16.73 -15.44
C ILE A 128 -20.34 -17.92 -16.04
N GLU A 129 -20.61 -18.96 -15.26
CA GLU A 129 -21.49 -20.05 -15.73
C GLU A 129 -22.81 -19.47 -16.23
N CYS A 130 -23.27 -19.93 -17.40
CA CYS A 130 -24.50 -19.43 -18.00
C CYS A 130 -25.64 -19.47 -16.97
N CYS A 131 -26.31 -18.33 -16.79
CA CYS A 131 -27.40 -18.08 -15.84
C CYS A 131 -27.00 -17.84 -14.36
N ALA A 132 -25.71 -17.82 -14.01
CA ALA A 132 -25.26 -17.36 -12.70
C ALA A 132 -25.01 -15.84 -12.72
N MET A 133 -25.62 -15.12 -11.78
CA MET A 133 -25.27 -13.72 -11.55
C MET A 133 -23.87 -13.68 -10.91
N PRO A 134 -22.93 -12.85 -11.38
CA PRO A 134 -21.58 -12.85 -10.84
C PRO A 134 -21.62 -12.51 -9.34
N THR A 135 -21.05 -13.38 -8.52
CA THR A 135 -21.01 -13.19 -7.05
C THR A 135 -20.11 -12.03 -6.64
N LYS A 136 -19.19 -11.60 -7.51
CA LYS A 136 -18.30 -10.46 -7.33
C LYS A 136 -18.32 -9.59 -8.58
N SER A 137 -18.45 -8.28 -8.41
CA SER A 137 -18.41 -7.32 -9.52
C SER A 137 -16.96 -7.03 -9.94
N PRO A 138 -16.71 -6.64 -11.20
CA PRO A 138 -15.38 -6.20 -11.63
C PRO A 138 -14.81 -5.06 -10.76
N ILE A 139 -15.68 -4.18 -10.24
CA ILE A 139 -15.33 -3.09 -9.31
C ILE A 139 -14.71 -3.61 -8.00
N TYR A 140 -15.15 -4.78 -7.53
CA TYR A 140 -14.54 -5.42 -6.36
C TYR A 140 -13.06 -5.74 -6.63
N TYR A 141 -12.76 -6.34 -7.78
CA TYR A 141 -11.38 -6.66 -8.18
C TYR A 141 -10.54 -5.42 -8.46
N THR A 142 -11.13 -4.33 -8.95
CA THR A 142 -10.48 -3.02 -9.07
C THR A 142 -9.92 -2.56 -7.71
N SER A 143 -10.71 -2.67 -6.63
CA SER A 143 -10.27 -2.22 -5.31
C SER A 143 -9.14 -3.07 -4.72
N ILE A 144 -9.21 -4.38 -4.94
CA ILE A 144 -8.17 -5.33 -4.51
C ILE A 144 -6.89 -5.07 -5.30
N GLY A 145 -6.99 -4.96 -6.63
CA GLY A 145 -5.86 -4.67 -7.50
C GLY A 145 -5.20 -3.35 -7.14
N ALA A 146 -5.98 -2.30 -6.92
CA ALA A 146 -5.48 -0.99 -6.49
C ALA A 146 -4.72 -1.08 -5.16
N THR A 147 -5.32 -1.74 -4.17
CA THR A 147 -4.73 -1.87 -2.83
C THR A 147 -3.44 -2.68 -2.85
N ALA A 148 -3.44 -3.82 -3.56
CA ALA A 148 -2.27 -4.68 -3.68
C ALA A 148 -1.13 -3.95 -4.39
N ALA A 149 -1.40 -3.32 -5.54
CA ALA A 149 -0.37 -2.63 -6.32
C ALA A 149 0.15 -1.36 -5.62
N ALA A 150 -0.70 -0.62 -4.89
CA ALA A 150 -0.24 0.51 -4.08
C ALA A 150 0.74 0.07 -2.99
N ASN A 151 0.43 -1.01 -2.27
CA ASN A 151 1.31 -1.56 -1.22
C ASN A 151 2.61 -2.15 -1.79
N ILE A 152 2.54 -2.87 -2.91
CA ILE A 152 3.74 -3.36 -3.63
C ILE A 152 4.61 -2.17 -4.08
N GLY A 153 3.99 -1.13 -4.62
CA GLY A 153 4.66 0.12 -4.99
C GLY A 153 5.33 0.79 -3.78
N GLY A 154 4.65 0.86 -2.64
CA GLY A 154 5.20 1.41 -1.40
C GLY A 154 6.42 0.64 -0.91
N VAL A 155 6.36 -0.70 -0.92
CA VAL A 155 7.50 -1.57 -0.58
C VAL A 155 8.66 -1.36 -1.57
N ALA A 156 8.37 -1.28 -2.87
CA ALA A 156 9.39 -1.06 -3.88
C ALA A 156 10.09 0.30 -3.71
N VAL A 157 9.34 1.37 -3.43
CA VAL A 157 9.91 2.69 -3.14
C VAL A 157 10.77 2.64 -1.88
N ALA A 158 10.30 1.99 -0.82
CA ALA A 158 11.08 1.81 0.41
C ALA A 158 12.38 1.04 0.14
N ALA A 159 12.32 -0.05 -0.63
CA ALA A 159 13.49 -0.82 -1.02
C ALA A 159 14.49 0.01 -1.84
N VAL A 160 14.02 0.76 -2.84
CA VAL A 160 14.88 1.63 -3.67
C VAL A 160 15.61 2.67 -2.82
N ARG A 161 14.94 3.29 -1.84
CA ARG A 161 15.56 4.24 -0.91
C ARG A 161 16.65 3.57 -0.08
N THR A 162 16.37 2.40 0.48
CA THR A 162 17.38 1.65 1.25
C THR A 162 18.61 1.29 0.42
N LEU A 163 18.45 1.01 -0.88
CA LEU A 163 19.56 0.69 -1.78
C LEU A 163 20.35 1.93 -2.24
N THR A 164 19.66 3.07 -2.41
CA THR A 164 20.28 4.31 -2.90
C THR A 164 20.87 5.18 -1.79
N GLY A 165 20.64 4.82 -0.51
CA GLY A 165 21.15 5.55 0.65
C GLY A 165 20.58 6.97 0.78
N LYS A 166 19.43 7.22 0.14
CA LYS A 166 18.66 8.47 0.18
C LYS A 166 17.36 8.24 0.94
#